data_AF-A0A147KE27-F1
#
_entry.id   AF-A0A147KE27-F1
#
_cell.length_a   1.000
_cell.length_b   1.000
_cell.length_c   1.000
_cell.angle_alpha   90.00
_cell.angle_beta   90.00
_cell.angle_gamma   90.00
#
_symmetry.space_group_name_H-M   'P 1'
#
loop_
_entity.id
_entity.type
_entity.pdbx_description
1 polymer ?
#
loop_
_entity_poly.entity_id
_entity_poly.type
_entity_poly.pdbx_seq_one_letter_code
_entity_poly.pdbx_strand_id
1 'polypeptide(L)'
;MIGRASRIAAVAGTACLAAVLSGCATVPTGGPTFEGRGGGVSGQVDTFTRLLPAGPQPGWGENALVRGFLKDMGSFEENHAAARLYMTEERSEVWQPSDRVLVYEEMDAVRFDVEAVEEGRTAQVRVRTQLYATIRPDGQYVAAQQGETIDVLFDLAKVDGEWRIANLPDDILLSRQDVDRVYRPLNLYYFNRDMSTLVPDPVFLPVRSTVDITGQLAQHLVSMLVQGPTDWLAPAVRTAFPEGATASVDYSSGSVVVDLSPGSATVDSGRLSDMSAQLVWTLKQLPEIQEFTLLVGGEEVELPGAEDGVLQASSPNWNAVNPAGLAGSPNAYFVRDSQLWSLDVDQHETLVPGAAGQGRVLLEEHAVSLDESRVAGVSADDGSVRVAPLTGDGDFTTVLDGGDYTSLSWDRYGNLWVLEDLSAEAEESRQEEDLDDDTEPGGTPSDGSARSDRERAEGRRLTRLWLVPDGAEDPVEVHAPELAEIPVTELRLSRDGTRAAVLTGPADSGQVLVGRVVHGEASVSLQAFLPLARDLATVTGLSWRGSDQLAVLGQKDRGAVQAYLVSLNGSGESTSAGAVTGADMKTITAAPGMPLLSGTEEDTISSSSDRLMWRRAVEGTNPVYPG
;
A
#
# COMPACT_ATOMS: atom_id res chain seq x y z
N MET A 1 22.86 64.47 36.17
CA MET A 1 22.96 63.05 36.55
C MET A 1 21.62 62.30 36.34
N ILE A 2 20.89 62.53 35.23
CA ILE A 2 19.58 61.88 34.95
C ILE A 2 19.43 61.68 33.43
N GLY A 3 20.34 60.95 32.78
CA GLY A 3 20.27 60.82 31.31
C GLY A 3 20.94 59.61 30.67
N ARG A 4 21.66 58.77 31.44
CA ARG A 4 22.34 57.58 30.90
C ARG A 4 21.71 56.25 31.30
N ALA A 5 20.80 56.23 32.29
CA ALA A 5 20.21 54.99 32.79
C ALA A 5 19.03 54.45 31.94
N SER A 6 18.31 55.30 31.18
CA SER A 6 17.11 54.84 30.44
C SER A 6 17.39 54.30 29.04
N ARG A 7 18.62 54.41 28.52
CA ARG A 7 18.98 53.92 27.16
C ARG A 7 19.51 52.49 27.16
N ILE A 8 19.99 51.97 28.29
CA ILE A 8 20.49 50.59 28.39
C ILE A 8 19.34 49.59 28.62
N ALA A 9 18.28 50.00 29.32
CA ALA A 9 17.09 49.17 29.55
C ALA A 9 16.26 48.94 28.27
N ALA A 10 16.25 49.89 27.33
CA ALA A 10 15.51 49.75 26.07
C ALA A 10 16.20 48.81 25.06
N VAL A 11 17.53 48.74 25.07
CA VAL A 11 18.28 47.85 24.15
C VAL A 11 18.28 46.40 24.67
N ALA A 12 18.31 46.19 25.98
CA ALA A 12 18.22 44.85 26.57
C ALA A 12 16.81 44.22 26.43
N GLY A 13 15.74 45.01 26.53
CA GLY A 13 14.37 44.53 26.33
C GLY A 13 14.06 44.14 24.88
N THR A 14 14.68 44.81 23.91
CA THR A 14 14.43 44.55 22.48
C THR A 14 15.24 43.33 21.98
N ALA A 15 16.41 43.05 22.57
CA ALA A 15 17.20 41.85 22.25
C ALA A 15 16.58 40.56 22.81
N CYS A 16 15.97 40.59 24.01
CA CYS A 16 15.27 39.41 24.55
C CYS A 16 13.94 39.12 23.86
N LEU A 17 13.27 40.12 23.25
CA LEU A 17 12.02 39.89 22.51
C LEU A 17 12.26 39.34 21.09
N ALA A 18 13.42 39.61 20.50
CA ALA A 18 13.81 39.08 19.18
C ALA A 18 14.28 37.61 19.23
N ALA A 19 14.84 37.15 20.36
CA ALA A 19 15.29 35.77 20.52
C ALA A 19 14.15 34.75 20.76
N VAL A 20 12.94 35.23 21.10
CA VAL A 20 11.76 34.37 21.33
C VAL A 20 10.93 34.15 20.05
N LEU A 21 11.25 34.85 18.95
CA LEU A 21 10.51 34.76 17.68
C LEU A 21 11.23 33.94 16.59
N SER A 22 12.41 33.39 16.87
CA SER A 22 13.15 32.52 15.95
C SER A 22 13.07 31.04 16.35
N GLY A 23 11.94 30.62 16.90
CA GLY A 23 11.62 29.20 17.08
C GLY A 23 10.82 28.72 15.87
N CYS A 24 11.48 28.47 14.74
CA CYS A 24 10.87 27.67 13.68
C CYS A 24 10.76 26.25 14.22
N ALA A 25 9.59 25.87 14.75
CA ALA A 25 9.27 24.48 14.96
C ALA A 25 9.08 23.85 13.58
N THR A 26 10.11 23.19 13.05
CA THR A 26 9.96 22.31 11.91
C THR A 26 9.14 21.11 12.37
N VAL A 27 7.87 21.07 12.00
CA VAL A 27 7.01 19.90 12.19
C VAL A 27 7.60 18.77 11.36
N PRO A 28 7.97 17.62 11.94
CA PRO A 28 8.43 16.48 11.17
C PRO A 28 7.30 16.01 10.24
N THR A 29 7.53 16.06 8.92
CA THR A 29 6.54 15.77 7.88
C THR A 29 6.40 14.29 7.54
N GLY A 30 7.06 13.39 8.29
CA GLY A 30 7.21 11.97 7.95
C GLY A 30 6.88 10.99 9.07
N GLY A 31 5.99 11.33 10.00
CA GLY A 31 5.40 10.33 10.90
C GLY A 31 4.45 9.40 10.12
N PRO A 32 4.26 8.14 10.53
CA PRO A 32 3.20 7.30 9.97
C PRO A 32 1.87 8.07 10.05
N THR A 33 1.22 8.28 8.92
CA THR A 33 -0.04 9.02 8.88
C THR A 33 -1.14 8.15 9.47
N PHE A 34 -1.56 8.47 10.68
CA PHE A 34 -2.76 7.87 11.27
C PHE A 34 -3.98 8.55 10.65
N GLU A 35 -4.86 7.75 10.04
CA GLU A 35 -6.23 8.18 9.84
C GLU A 35 -6.92 8.26 11.19
N GLY A 36 -7.00 9.47 11.75
CA GLY A 36 -8.11 9.78 12.63
C GLY A 36 -9.38 9.66 11.79
N ARG A 37 -10.15 8.58 11.97
CA ARG A 37 -11.54 8.55 11.48
C ARG A 37 -12.22 9.82 12.00
N GLY A 38 -12.55 10.73 11.09
CA GLY A 38 -13.33 11.93 11.38
C GLY A 38 -14.70 11.53 11.91
N GLY A 39 -14.81 11.49 13.23
CA GLY A 39 -16.04 11.28 13.98
C GLY A 39 -15.81 11.81 15.38
N GLY A 40 -16.03 13.11 15.57
CA GLY A 40 -15.81 13.75 16.86
C GLY A 40 -16.75 13.22 17.93
N VAL A 41 -16.20 12.65 19.01
CA VAL A 41 -16.50 13.05 20.39
C VAL A 41 -15.22 12.89 21.21
N SER A 42 -14.83 13.99 21.84
CA SER A 42 -13.82 14.08 22.90
C SER A 42 -13.99 13.00 23.98
N GLY A 43 -12.91 12.27 24.31
CA GLY A 43 -12.73 11.62 25.61
C GLY A 43 -13.85 10.64 26.01
N GLN A 44 -14.12 9.63 25.19
CA GLN A 44 -14.69 8.41 25.72
C GLN A 44 -13.53 7.50 26.07
N VAL A 45 -13.34 7.26 27.37
CA VAL A 45 -12.67 6.03 27.85
C VAL A 45 -13.25 4.90 26.99
N ASP A 46 -12.40 4.19 26.24
CA ASP A 46 -12.80 3.00 25.47
C ASP A 46 -13.32 1.97 26.46
N THR A 47 -14.58 2.13 26.81
CA THR A 47 -15.33 1.21 27.62
C THR A 47 -15.76 0.15 26.62
N PHE A 48 -14.82 -0.74 26.27
CA PHE A 48 -15.18 -2.00 25.63
C PHE A 48 -16.17 -2.68 26.59
N THR A 49 -17.45 -2.45 26.34
CA THR A 49 -18.51 -3.11 27.08
C THR A 49 -18.36 -4.57 26.71
N ARG A 50 -17.81 -5.37 27.63
CA ARG A 50 -17.66 -6.82 27.50
C ARG A 50 -19.06 -7.40 27.33
N LEU A 51 -19.56 -7.46 26.10
CA LEU A 51 -20.74 -8.23 25.77
C LEU A 51 -20.33 -9.68 25.99
N LEU A 52 -20.69 -10.22 27.15
CA LEU A 52 -20.64 -11.66 27.35
C LEU A 52 -21.62 -12.26 26.34
N PRO A 53 -21.14 -13.10 25.41
CA PRO A 53 -22.03 -13.76 24.47
C PRO A 53 -23.01 -14.60 25.26
N ALA A 54 -24.29 -14.57 24.85
CA ALA A 54 -25.35 -15.31 25.54
C ALA A 54 -25.20 -16.84 25.36
N GLY A 55 -24.34 -17.27 24.43
CA GLY A 55 -24.18 -18.67 24.04
C GLY A 55 -25.43 -19.22 23.31
N PRO A 56 -25.43 -20.53 22.98
CA PRO A 56 -26.59 -21.17 22.37
C PRO A 56 -27.79 -21.14 23.33
N GLN A 57 -28.96 -20.72 22.84
CA GLN A 57 -30.18 -20.71 23.66
C GLN A 57 -30.93 -22.05 23.58
N PRO A 58 -31.70 -22.42 24.61
CA PRO A 58 -32.52 -23.62 24.60
C PRO A 58 -33.48 -23.66 23.40
N GLY A 59 -33.59 -24.82 22.76
CA GLY A 59 -34.47 -25.05 21.61
C GLY A 59 -33.98 -24.48 20.28
N TRP A 60 -32.74 -24.00 20.19
CA TRP A 60 -32.15 -23.60 18.91
C TRP A 60 -32.04 -24.78 17.95
N GLY A 61 -32.47 -24.57 16.70
CA GLY A 61 -32.25 -25.50 15.60
C GLY A 61 -30.82 -25.46 15.06
N GLU A 62 -30.53 -26.36 14.13
CA GLU A 62 -29.21 -26.61 13.54
C GLU A 62 -28.61 -25.33 12.92
N ASN A 63 -29.38 -24.64 12.08
CA ASN A 63 -28.96 -23.38 11.44
C ASN A 63 -28.72 -22.27 12.47
N ALA A 64 -29.62 -22.12 13.46
CA ALA A 64 -29.48 -21.09 14.49
C ALA A 64 -28.20 -21.31 15.32
N LEU A 65 -27.85 -22.57 15.62
CA LEU A 65 -26.62 -22.93 16.31
C LEU A 65 -25.37 -22.49 15.53
N VAL A 66 -25.25 -22.90 14.27
CA VAL A 66 -24.06 -22.57 13.45
C VAL A 66 -23.98 -21.08 13.18
N ARG A 67 -25.11 -20.40 12.93
CA ARG A 67 -25.15 -18.94 12.78
C ARG A 67 -24.68 -18.21 14.04
N GLY A 68 -25.11 -18.65 15.21
CA GLY A 68 -24.64 -18.09 16.49
C GLY A 68 -23.16 -18.34 16.74
N PHE A 69 -22.69 -19.55 16.43
CA PHE A 69 -21.26 -19.89 16.48
C PHE A 69 -20.42 -18.94 15.62
N LEU A 70 -20.79 -18.74 14.34
CA LEU A 70 -20.06 -17.85 13.43
C LEU A 70 -20.02 -16.40 13.94
N LYS A 71 -21.10 -15.92 14.56
CA LYS A 71 -21.16 -14.59 15.19
C LYS A 71 -20.21 -14.46 16.38
N ASP A 72 -20.14 -15.49 17.22
CA ASP A 72 -19.34 -15.47 18.45
C ASP A 72 -17.87 -15.88 18.19
N MET A 73 -17.56 -16.40 17.00
CA MET A 73 -16.19 -16.73 16.59
C MET A 73 -15.28 -15.49 16.47
N GLY A 74 -15.85 -14.31 16.20
CA GLY A 74 -15.11 -13.04 16.22
C GLY A 74 -14.60 -12.61 17.61
N SER A 75 -14.88 -13.36 18.67
CA SER A 75 -14.32 -13.12 20.00
C SER A 75 -13.04 -13.95 20.19
N PHE A 76 -11.87 -13.31 20.19
CA PHE A 76 -10.56 -13.96 20.40
C PHE A 76 -10.19 -14.17 21.89
N GLU A 77 -11.05 -13.73 22.81
CA GLU A 77 -10.84 -13.89 24.25
C GLU A 77 -10.75 -15.35 24.66
N GLU A 78 -9.81 -15.64 25.58
CA GLU A 78 -9.67 -16.95 26.22
C GLU A 78 -9.67 -18.11 25.21
N ASN A 79 -8.97 -17.92 24.08
CA ASN A 79 -8.92 -18.86 22.95
C ASN A 79 -10.33 -19.18 22.38
N HIS A 80 -11.08 -18.14 22.02
CA HIS A 80 -12.44 -18.24 21.50
C HIS A 80 -13.43 -18.90 22.47
N ALA A 81 -13.34 -18.60 23.78
CA ALA A 81 -14.22 -19.17 24.80
C ALA A 81 -15.72 -18.99 24.48
N ALA A 82 -16.09 -17.87 23.86
CA ALA A 82 -17.44 -17.61 23.36
C ALA A 82 -17.93 -18.65 22.34
N ALA A 83 -17.12 -18.92 21.31
CA ALA A 83 -17.44 -19.87 20.25
C ALA A 83 -17.44 -21.32 20.77
N ARG A 84 -16.60 -21.63 21.76
CA ARG A 84 -16.54 -22.95 22.40
C ARG A 84 -17.84 -23.33 23.11
N LEU A 85 -18.66 -22.37 23.56
CA LEU A 85 -19.97 -22.63 24.17
C LEU A 85 -20.96 -23.35 23.23
N TYR A 86 -20.73 -23.31 21.92
CA TYR A 86 -21.56 -23.97 20.91
C TYR A 86 -21.16 -25.43 20.66
N MET A 87 -20.02 -25.87 21.16
CA MET A 87 -19.43 -27.18 20.89
C MET A 87 -19.88 -28.24 21.89
N THR A 88 -19.66 -29.51 21.56
CA THR A 88 -19.63 -30.57 22.57
C THR A 88 -18.43 -30.33 23.51
N GLU A 89 -18.51 -30.83 24.74
CA GLU A 89 -17.42 -30.72 25.73
C GLU A 89 -16.11 -31.30 25.17
N GLU A 90 -16.19 -32.51 24.61
CA GLU A 90 -15.05 -33.18 23.95
C GLU A 90 -14.42 -32.32 22.85
N ARG A 91 -15.22 -31.72 21.96
CA ARG A 91 -14.68 -30.89 20.86
C ARG A 91 -14.11 -29.57 21.39
N SER A 92 -14.76 -28.97 22.38
CA SER A 92 -14.30 -27.73 23.04
C SER A 92 -12.92 -27.87 23.68
N GLU A 93 -12.54 -29.03 24.18
CA GLU A 93 -11.22 -29.24 24.81
C GLU A 93 -10.09 -29.38 23.78
N VAL A 94 -10.38 -29.97 22.62
CA VAL A 94 -9.34 -30.36 21.64
C VAL A 94 -9.24 -29.43 20.44
N TRP A 95 -10.28 -28.63 20.15
CA TRP A 95 -10.28 -27.73 19.00
C TRP A 95 -9.22 -26.64 19.17
N GLN A 96 -8.35 -26.51 18.17
CA GLN A 96 -7.38 -25.43 18.05
C GLN A 96 -7.61 -24.77 16.68
N PRO A 97 -8.16 -23.54 16.64
CA PRO A 97 -8.30 -22.85 15.36
C PRO A 97 -6.91 -22.58 14.76
N SER A 98 -6.83 -22.64 13.44
CA SER A 98 -5.67 -22.18 12.70
C SER A 98 -5.59 -20.66 12.69
N ASP A 99 -4.42 -20.11 12.36
CA ASP A 99 -4.24 -18.66 12.21
C ASP A 99 -4.79 -18.12 10.88
N ARG A 100 -5.33 -18.99 10.02
CA ARG A 100 -5.95 -18.59 8.75
C ARG A 100 -7.40 -18.15 8.97
N VAL A 101 -7.73 -16.97 8.44
CA VAL A 101 -9.08 -16.42 8.47
C VAL A 101 -9.68 -16.35 7.07
N LEU A 102 -10.85 -16.95 6.89
CA LEU A 102 -11.68 -16.80 5.70
C LEU A 102 -12.71 -15.72 5.96
N VAL A 103 -12.69 -14.67 5.15
CA VAL A 103 -13.57 -13.51 5.29
C VAL A 103 -14.75 -13.66 4.32
N TYR A 104 -15.97 -13.51 4.82
CA TYR A 104 -17.18 -13.38 3.99
C TYR A 104 -17.77 -11.98 4.15
N GLU A 105 -18.56 -11.54 3.17
CA GLU A 105 -19.11 -10.17 3.15
C GLU A 105 -19.97 -9.88 4.39
N GLU A 106 -21.09 -10.59 4.51
CA GLU A 106 -22.06 -10.40 5.59
C GLU A 106 -22.84 -11.69 5.87
N MET A 107 -23.41 -11.80 7.06
CA MET A 107 -24.09 -13.01 7.53
C MET A 107 -25.33 -13.38 6.69
N ASP A 108 -25.99 -12.39 6.08
CA ASP A 108 -27.20 -12.60 5.28
C ASP A 108 -26.90 -13.23 3.91
N ALA A 109 -25.66 -13.10 3.41
CA ALA A 109 -25.20 -13.77 2.21
C ALA A 109 -24.90 -15.28 2.44
N VAL A 110 -24.77 -15.70 3.70
CA VAL A 110 -24.39 -17.07 4.07
C VAL A 110 -25.57 -18.02 3.94
N ARG A 111 -25.39 -19.08 3.15
CA ARG A 111 -26.36 -20.17 2.98
C ARG A 111 -26.04 -21.32 3.91
N PHE A 112 -27.08 -21.88 4.53
CA PHE A 112 -27.00 -23.01 5.45
C PHE A 112 -27.91 -24.12 4.93
N ASP A 113 -27.31 -25.20 4.44
CA ASP A 113 -28.04 -26.39 4.00
C ASP A 113 -27.96 -27.44 5.11
N VAL A 114 -29.11 -27.84 5.64
CA VAL A 114 -29.21 -28.78 6.76
C VAL A 114 -29.63 -30.14 6.24
N GLU A 115 -28.82 -31.15 6.52
CA GLU A 115 -29.12 -32.55 6.26
C GLU A 115 -29.20 -33.30 7.60
N ALA A 116 -30.40 -33.71 7.97
CA ALA A 116 -30.61 -34.50 9.19
C ALA A 116 -30.12 -35.94 8.98
N VAL A 117 -29.35 -36.44 9.93
CA VAL A 117 -28.76 -37.78 9.92
C VAL A 117 -29.28 -38.57 11.15
N GLU A 118 -29.30 -39.90 11.07
CA GLU A 118 -29.67 -40.82 12.17
C GLU A 118 -30.88 -40.38 13.03
N GLU A 119 -32.09 -40.48 12.47
CA GLU A 119 -33.35 -40.24 13.20
C GLU A 119 -33.41 -38.89 13.95
N GLY A 120 -32.67 -37.86 13.51
CA GLY A 120 -32.69 -36.52 14.10
C GLY A 120 -31.89 -36.38 15.40
N ARG A 121 -30.90 -37.27 15.62
CA ARG A 121 -29.89 -37.14 16.70
C ARG A 121 -28.58 -36.49 16.25
N THR A 122 -28.26 -36.61 14.97
CA THR A 122 -27.10 -35.97 14.33
C THR A 122 -27.58 -35.16 13.12
N ALA A 123 -26.82 -34.15 12.75
CA ALA A 123 -27.11 -33.35 11.56
C ALA A 123 -25.81 -32.84 10.95
N GLN A 124 -25.82 -32.64 9.64
CA GLN A 124 -24.77 -31.94 8.94
C GLN A 124 -25.30 -30.60 8.46
N VAL A 125 -24.54 -29.54 8.72
CA VAL A 125 -24.84 -28.19 8.22
C VAL A 125 -23.72 -27.77 7.29
N ARG A 126 -24.05 -27.68 6.00
CA ARG A 126 -23.14 -27.15 4.97
C ARG A 126 -23.31 -25.64 4.89
N VAL A 127 -22.21 -24.91 5.07
CA VAL A 127 -22.16 -23.45 5.03
C VAL A 127 -21.50 -23.03 3.73
N ARG A 128 -22.23 -22.23 2.93
CA ARG A 128 -21.76 -21.74 1.62
C ARG A 128 -21.92 -20.25 1.48
N THR A 129 -20.86 -19.56 1.07
CA THR A 129 -20.87 -18.12 0.79
C THR A 129 -19.73 -17.77 -0.17
N GLN A 130 -19.76 -16.57 -0.76
CA GLN A 130 -18.61 -16.07 -1.54
C GLN A 130 -17.45 -15.74 -0.59
N LEU A 131 -16.24 -16.07 -1.01
CA LEU A 131 -15.04 -15.64 -0.31
C LEU A 131 -14.83 -14.16 -0.63
N TYR A 132 -14.68 -13.33 0.40
CA TYR A 132 -14.36 -11.92 0.25
C TYR A 132 -12.85 -11.67 0.26
N ALA A 133 -12.17 -12.33 1.21
CA ALA A 133 -10.72 -12.30 1.37
C ALA A 133 -10.24 -13.45 2.26
N THR A 134 -8.93 -13.65 2.28
CA THR A 134 -8.24 -14.50 3.26
C THR A 134 -7.24 -13.66 4.03
N ILE A 135 -7.22 -13.76 5.36
CA ILE A 135 -6.06 -13.33 6.17
C ILE A 135 -5.20 -14.57 6.37
N ARG A 136 -4.00 -14.55 5.80
CA ARG A 136 -3.03 -15.63 5.88
C ARG A 136 -2.38 -15.69 7.27
N PRO A 137 -1.75 -16.82 7.64
CA PRO A 137 -1.04 -16.94 8.92
C PRO A 137 0.09 -15.93 9.13
N ASP A 138 0.72 -15.45 8.05
CA ASP A 138 1.71 -14.36 8.05
C ASP A 138 1.06 -12.97 8.16
N GLY A 139 -0.23 -12.89 8.45
CA GLY A 139 -1.01 -11.66 8.61
C GLY A 139 -1.39 -10.99 7.29
N GLN A 140 -0.97 -11.51 6.13
CA GLN A 140 -1.28 -10.90 4.86
C GLN A 140 -2.78 -10.98 4.55
N TYR A 141 -3.41 -9.84 4.27
CA TYR A 141 -4.78 -9.79 3.76
C TYR A 141 -4.78 -9.92 2.24
N VAL A 142 -5.41 -10.98 1.73
CA VAL A 142 -5.48 -11.29 0.30
C VAL A 142 -6.94 -11.29 -0.15
N ALA A 143 -7.27 -10.31 -0.98
CA ALA A 143 -8.52 -10.21 -1.70
C ALA A 143 -8.84 -11.51 -2.46
N ALA A 144 -10.09 -11.99 -2.37
CA ALA A 144 -10.54 -13.13 -3.15
C ALA A 144 -10.61 -12.81 -4.65
N GLN A 145 -10.34 -13.81 -5.48
CA GLN A 145 -10.59 -13.76 -6.91
C GLN A 145 -12.08 -13.98 -7.22
N GLN A 146 -12.52 -13.53 -8.40
CA GLN A 146 -13.91 -13.68 -8.81
C GLN A 146 -14.32 -15.16 -8.84
N GLY A 147 -15.42 -15.49 -8.15
CA GLY A 147 -15.97 -16.84 -8.12
C GLY A 147 -15.41 -17.76 -7.04
N GLU A 148 -14.43 -17.31 -6.25
CA GLU A 148 -13.99 -18.07 -5.07
C GLU A 148 -15.10 -18.12 -4.00
N THR A 149 -15.24 -19.28 -3.35
CA THR A 149 -16.31 -19.53 -2.38
C THR A 149 -15.78 -20.22 -1.13
N ILE A 150 -16.39 -19.92 0.00
CA ILE A 150 -16.28 -20.72 1.23
C ILE A 150 -17.35 -21.81 1.17
N ASP A 151 -16.93 -23.06 1.30
CA ASP A 151 -17.82 -24.23 1.38
C ASP A 151 -17.30 -25.19 2.44
N VAL A 152 -17.93 -25.17 3.62
CA VAL A 152 -17.49 -25.92 4.80
C VAL A 152 -18.63 -26.70 5.44
N LEU A 153 -18.28 -27.76 6.17
CA LEU A 153 -19.24 -28.66 6.80
C LEU A 153 -19.09 -28.61 8.33
N PHE A 154 -20.22 -28.54 9.02
CA PHE A 154 -20.32 -28.72 10.46
C PHE A 154 -21.09 -29.99 10.78
N ASP A 155 -20.53 -30.85 11.63
CA ASP A 155 -21.26 -32.00 12.18
C ASP A 155 -21.82 -31.64 13.56
N LEU A 156 -23.11 -31.87 13.74
CA LEU A 156 -23.85 -31.54 14.95
C LEU A 156 -24.34 -32.83 15.63
N ALA A 157 -24.36 -32.80 16.96
CA ALA A 157 -24.91 -33.87 17.79
C ALA A 157 -25.82 -33.28 18.88
N LYS A 158 -26.85 -34.02 19.27
CA LYS A 158 -27.67 -33.64 20.43
C LYS A 158 -27.01 -34.07 21.74
N VAL A 159 -26.84 -33.11 22.64
CA VAL A 159 -26.41 -33.31 24.04
C VAL A 159 -27.55 -32.83 24.94
N ASP A 160 -28.08 -33.71 25.78
CA ASP A 160 -29.24 -33.43 26.66
C ASP A 160 -30.46 -32.86 25.93
N GLY A 161 -30.65 -33.26 24.67
CA GLY A 161 -31.76 -32.81 23.82
C GLY A 161 -31.50 -31.53 23.03
N GLU A 162 -30.37 -30.85 23.27
CA GLU A 162 -29.99 -29.60 22.60
C GLU A 162 -28.87 -29.84 21.58
N TRP A 163 -28.88 -29.10 20.47
CA TRP A 163 -27.84 -29.23 19.45
C TRP A 163 -26.50 -28.64 19.91
N ARG A 164 -25.40 -29.33 19.59
CA ARG A 164 -24.01 -28.89 19.79
C ARG A 164 -23.15 -29.26 18.58
N ILE A 165 -22.11 -28.46 18.31
CA ILE A 165 -21.15 -28.71 17.24
C ILE A 165 -20.17 -29.79 17.72
N ALA A 166 -20.19 -30.94 17.06
CA ALA A 166 -19.32 -32.07 17.35
C ALA A 166 -18.03 -32.02 16.51
N ASN A 167 -18.10 -31.50 15.30
CA ASN A 167 -16.96 -31.32 14.41
C ASN A 167 -17.13 -30.10 13.50
N LEU A 168 -16.02 -29.47 13.16
CA LEU A 168 -15.96 -28.22 12.41
C LEU A 168 -14.57 -28.06 11.77
N PRO A 169 -14.43 -27.23 10.72
CA PRO A 169 -13.13 -26.84 10.19
C PRO A 169 -12.28 -26.12 11.23
N ASP A 170 -10.96 -26.13 11.02
CA ASP A 170 -10.01 -25.41 11.87
C ASP A 170 -9.82 -23.94 11.42
N ASP A 171 -10.29 -23.58 10.21
CA ASP A 171 -10.26 -22.19 9.73
C ASP A 171 -11.22 -21.30 10.51
N ILE A 172 -10.80 -20.06 10.76
CA ILE A 172 -11.65 -19.02 11.34
C ILE A 172 -12.46 -18.37 10.22
N LEU A 173 -13.79 -18.31 10.32
CA LEU A 173 -14.67 -17.62 9.36
C LEU A 173 -15.25 -16.33 9.94
N LEU A 174 -14.77 -15.17 9.50
CA LEU A 174 -15.25 -13.87 10.00
C LEU A 174 -16.04 -13.12 8.93
N SER A 175 -17.05 -12.36 9.36
CA SER A 175 -17.64 -11.35 8.49
C SER A 175 -16.65 -10.20 8.28
N ARG A 176 -16.78 -9.45 7.19
CA ARG A 176 -15.99 -8.23 6.94
C ARG A 176 -16.08 -7.25 8.12
N GLN A 177 -17.29 -7.07 8.65
CA GLN A 177 -17.55 -6.24 9.82
C GLN A 177 -16.82 -6.74 11.08
N ASP A 178 -16.72 -8.05 11.28
CA ASP A 178 -15.97 -8.59 12.41
C ASP A 178 -14.48 -8.32 12.27
N VAL A 179 -13.91 -8.50 11.06
CA VAL A 179 -12.51 -8.15 10.78
C VAL A 179 -12.25 -6.68 11.09
N ASP A 180 -13.09 -5.75 10.60
CA ASP A 180 -12.93 -4.31 10.87
C ASP A 180 -12.98 -3.96 12.36
N ARG A 181 -13.73 -4.75 13.14
CA ARG A 181 -13.88 -4.55 14.59
C ARG A 181 -12.67 -5.08 15.36
N VAL A 182 -12.21 -6.28 15.02
CA VAL A 182 -11.29 -7.06 15.87
C VAL A 182 -9.90 -7.22 15.30
N TYR A 183 -9.63 -6.80 14.06
CA TYR A 183 -8.29 -6.72 13.50
C TYR A 183 -7.82 -5.27 13.38
N ARG A 184 -6.50 -5.08 13.37
CA ARG A 184 -5.87 -3.81 13.04
C ARG A 184 -4.84 -4.03 11.93
N PRO A 185 -4.92 -3.25 10.84
CA PRO A 185 -3.85 -3.21 9.85
C PRO A 185 -2.67 -2.41 10.43
N LEU A 186 -1.49 -3.01 10.41
CA LEU A 186 -0.21 -2.41 10.84
C LEU A 186 0.87 -2.81 9.84
N ASN A 187 1.97 -2.06 9.74
CA ASN A 187 3.07 -2.42 8.85
C ASN A 187 4.23 -3.08 9.60
N LEU A 188 4.85 -4.08 8.99
CA LEU A 188 6.23 -4.47 9.28
C LEU A 188 7.14 -3.69 8.32
N TYR A 189 8.33 -3.29 8.75
CA TYR A 189 9.24 -2.54 7.88
C TYR A 189 10.49 -3.35 7.53
N TYR A 190 10.72 -3.53 6.23
CA TYR A 190 11.88 -4.22 5.67
C TYR A 190 12.68 -3.29 4.79
N PHE A 191 13.92 -3.64 4.47
CA PHE A 191 14.74 -2.82 3.60
C PHE A 191 14.45 -3.08 2.12
N ASN A 192 14.55 -2.05 1.30
CA ASN A 192 14.70 -2.22 -0.15
C ASN A 192 16.05 -2.88 -0.50
N ARG A 193 16.29 -3.15 -1.80
CA ARG A 193 17.41 -3.97 -2.28
C ARG A 193 18.79 -3.49 -1.81
N ASP A 194 19.01 -2.18 -1.78
CA ASP A 194 20.28 -1.52 -1.42
C ASP A 194 20.33 -1.05 0.04
N MET A 195 19.34 -1.45 0.86
CA MET A 195 19.24 -1.10 2.28
C MET A 195 19.16 0.41 2.56
N SER A 196 18.76 1.22 1.56
CA SER A 196 18.71 2.67 1.68
C SER A 196 17.37 3.20 2.24
N THR A 197 16.31 2.40 2.18
CA THR A 197 14.95 2.84 2.51
C THR A 197 14.13 1.66 3.02
N LEU A 198 13.27 1.94 4.01
CA LEU A 198 12.35 0.94 4.53
C LEU A 198 11.07 0.87 3.70
N VAL A 199 10.52 -0.33 3.61
CA VAL A 199 9.38 -0.72 2.79
C VAL A 199 8.33 -1.30 3.72
N PRO A 200 7.12 -0.74 3.77
CA PRO A 200 6.05 -1.29 4.58
C PRO A 200 5.49 -2.58 3.97
N ASP A 201 5.30 -3.57 4.83
CA ASP A 201 4.66 -4.85 4.59
C ASP A 201 3.43 -4.96 5.49
N PRO A 202 2.22 -4.67 4.97
CA PRO A 202 1.03 -4.56 5.79
C PRO A 202 0.52 -5.93 6.25
N VAL A 203 0.25 -6.03 7.55
CA VAL A 203 -0.28 -7.22 8.23
C VAL A 203 -1.51 -6.89 9.06
N PHE A 204 -2.46 -7.82 9.11
CA PHE A 204 -3.67 -7.73 9.91
C PHE A 204 -3.47 -8.49 11.22
N LEU A 205 -3.45 -7.75 12.34
CA LEU A 205 -3.27 -8.33 13.68
C LEU A 205 -4.57 -8.37 14.46
N PRO A 206 -4.91 -9.51 15.10
CA PRO A 206 -6.07 -9.59 15.97
C PRO A 206 -5.84 -8.77 17.26
N VAL A 207 -6.82 -7.95 17.62
CA VAL A 207 -6.88 -7.22 18.88
C VAL A 207 -7.75 -7.96 19.87
N ARG A 208 -7.15 -8.33 21.00
CA ARG A 208 -7.83 -8.93 22.14
C ARG A 208 -8.12 -7.84 23.16
N SER A 209 -9.32 -7.81 23.73
CA SER A 209 -9.75 -6.87 24.77
C SER A 209 -9.16 -7.26 26.14
N THR A 210 -7.84 -7.23 26.26
CA THR A 210 -7.12 -7.45 27.53
C THR A 210 -6.70 -6.13 28.17
N VAL A 211 -6.15 -6.19 29.39
CA VAL A 211 -5.60 -5.01 30.09
C VAL A 211 -4.36 -4.44 29.38
N ASP A 212 -3.71 -5.21 28.51
CA ASP A 212 -2.44 -4.86 27.86
C ASP A 212 -2.49 -5.09 26.33
N ILE A 213 -3.33 -4.31 25.65
CA ILE A 213 -3.48 -4.37 24.19
C ILE A 213 -2.16 -3.98 23.50
N THR A 214 -1.52 -2.91 23.95
CA THR A 214 -0.29 -2.38 23.35
C THR A 214 0.86 -3.37 23.46
N GLY A 215 1.09 -3.98 24.63
CA GLY A 215 2.13 -4.99 24.80
C GLY A 215 1.91 -6.22 23.91
N GLN A 216 0.66 -6.66 23.75
CA GLN A 216 0.34 -7.76 22.84
C GLN A 216 0.58 -7.42 21.37
N LEU A 217 0.19 -6.23 20.92
CA LEU A 217 0.46 -5.79 19.55
C LEU A 217 1.97 -5.66 19.30
N ALA A 218 2.72 -5.08 20.25
CA ALA A 218 4.17 -4.97 20.15
C ALA A 218 4.84 -6.36 20.08
N GLN A 219 4.44 -7.30 20.92
CA GLN A 219 4.96 -8.68 20.89
C GLN A 219 4.64 -9.40 19.57
N HIS A 220 3.44 -9.26 19.02
CA HIS A 220 3.10 -9.85 17.72
C HIS A 220 3.91 -9.21 16.59
N LEU A 221 3.95 -7.88 16.51
CA LEU A 221 4.70 -7.15 15.49
C LEU A 221 6.18 -7.54 15.49
N VAL A 222 6.83 -7.55 16.67
CA VAL A 222 8.24 -7.91 16.78
C VAL A 222 8.46 -9.38 16.43
N SER A 223 7.56 -10.29 16.86
CA SER A 223 7.66 -11.70 16.50
C SER A 223 7.58 -11.91 14.99
N MET A 224 6.62 -11.28 14.32
CA MET A 224 6.46 -11.37 12.86
C MET A 224 7.63 -10.72 12.12
N LEU A 225 8.07 -9.53 12.57
CA LEU A 225 9.20 -8.82 11.96
C LEU A 225 10.46 -9.71 11.90
N VAL A 226 10.74 -10.41 13.00
CA VAL A 226 11.89 -11.31 13.15
C VAL A 226 11.73 -12.59 12.33
N GLN A 227 10.49 -13.10 12.18
CA GLN A 227 10.20 -14.27 11.34
C GLN A 227 10.43 -13.99 9.85
N GLY A 228 10.18 -12.75 9.42
CA GLY A 228 10.44 -12.29 8.05
C GLY A 228 9.21 -11.71 7.36
N PRO A 229 9.39 -11.15 6.16
CA PRO A 229 8.31 -10.52 5.38
C PRO A 229 7.25 -11.53 4.95
N THR A 230 6.07 -11.02 4.58
CA THR A 230 5.02 -11.81 3.94
C THR A 230 5.54 -12.48 2.67
N ASP A 231 4.97 -13.63 2.31
CA ASP A 231 5.39 -14.39 1.11
C ASP A 231 5.32 -13.55 -0.16
N TRP A 232 4.40 -12.58 -0.19
CA TRP A 232 4.25 -11.68 -1.32
C TRP A 232 5.38 -10.67 -1.42
N LEU A 233 5.79 -10.03 -0.32
CA LEU A 233 6.81 -8.99 -0.38
C LEU A 233 8.24 -9.55 -0.35
N ALA A 234 8.45 -10.73 0.24
CA ALA A 234 9.76 -11.33 0.48
C ALA A 234 10.75 -11.26 -0.70
N PRO A 235 10.36 -11.52 -1.96
CA PRO A 235 11.29 -11.47 -3.09
C PRO A 235 11.86 -10.07 -3.40
N ALA A 236 11.18 -9.00 -2.97
CA ALA A 236 11.52 -7.61 -3.31
C ALA A 236 12.30 -6.87 -2.20
N VAL A 237 12.34 -7.42 -0.98
CA VAL A 237 12.90 -6.75 0.20
C VAL A 237 14.06 -7.53 0.83
N ARG A 238 14.66 -6.94 1.87
CA ARG A 238 15.74 -7.51 2.68
C ARG A 238 15.42 -7.33 4.16
N THR A 239 15.85 -8.30 4.97
CA THR A 239 15.78 -8.23 6.43
C THR A 239 17.18 -8.18 7.01
N ALA A 240 17.37 -7.37 8.06
CA ALA A 240 18.61 -7.32 8.83
C ALA A 240 18.69 -8.43 9.89
N PHE A 241 17.55 -9.06 10.21
CA PHE A 241 17.49 -10.15 11.17
C PHE A 241 18.13 -11.43 10.60
N PRO A 242 19.02 -12.08 11.35
CA PRO A 242 19.60 -13.34 10.92
C PRO A 242 18.55 -14.46 10.95
N GLU A 243 18.74 -15.47 10.10
CA GLU A 243 17.89 -16.65 10.07
C GLU A 243 17.86 -17.33 11.45
N GLY A 244 16.65 -17.66 11.92
CA GLY A 244 16.44 -18.29 13.22
C GLY A 244 16.56 -17.34 14.43
N ALA A 245 16.64 -16.03 14.20
CA ALA A 245 16.51 -15.05 15.28
C ALA A 245 15.16 -15.19 16.00
N THR A 246 15.12 -14.88 17.29
CA THR A 246 13.89 -14.80 18.09
C THR A 246 13.90 -13.54 18.94
N ALA A 247 12.73 -13.14 19.43
CA ALA A 247 12.59 -11.95 20.26
C ALA A 247 11.50 -12.13 21.32
N SER A 248 11.76 -11.60 22.52
CA SER A 248 10.75 -11.38 23.55
C SER A 248 10.53 -9.88 23.77
N VAL A 249 9.30 -9.52 24.10
CA VAL A 249 8.89 -8.14 24.32
C VAL A 249 8.27 -8.01 25.71
N ASP A 250 8.82 -7.11 26.50
CA ASP A 250 8.23 -6.67 27.76
C ASP A 250 7.73 -5.23 27.61
N TYR A 251 6.44 -5.01 27.87
CA TYR A 251 5.84 -3.69 27.85
C TYR A 251 5.39 -3.27 29.26
N SER A 252 5.74 -2.04 29.63
CA SER A 252 5.30 -1.45 30.90
C SER A 252 5.13 0.05 30.75
N SER A 253 3.90 0.52 30.92
CA SER A 253 3.58 1.95 31.09
C SER A 253 4.21 2.88 30.03
N GLY A 254 4.18 2.47 28.76
CA GLY A 254 4.73 3.24 27.63
C GLY A 254 6.20 2.97 27.32
N SER A 255 6.88 2.13 28.10
CA SER A 255 8.23 1.64 27.82
C SER A 255 8.16 0.22 27.26
N VAL A 256 8.89 -0.03 26.17
CA VAL A 256 9.02 -1.36 25.56
C VAL A 256 10.48 -1.82 25.59
N VAL A 257 10.72 -3.01 26.12
CA VAL A 257 12.01 -3.68 26.11
C VAL A 257 11.93 -4.86 25.15
N VAL A 258 12.79 -4.89 24.15
CA VAL A 258 12.90 -6.01 23.21
C VAL A 258 14.22 -6.71 23.45
N ASP A 259 14.18 -8.00 23.83
CA ASP A 259 15.36 -8.84 23.94
C ASP A 259 15.48 -9.76 22.73
N LEU A 260 16.50 -9.50 21.91
CA LEU A 260 16.79 -10.26 20.71
C LEU A 260 17.79 -11.37 20.99
N SER A 261 17.43 -12.57 20.55
CA SER A 261 18.35 -13.70 20.46
C SER A 261 18.72 -13.92 18.99
N PRO A 262 19.92 -13.48 18.52
CA PRO A 262 20.31 -13.55 17.12
C PRO A 262 20.73 -14.97 16.67
N GLY A 263 20.49 -15.99 17.49
CA GLY A 263 20.96 -17.36 17.25
C GLY A 263 22.49 -17.45 17.32
N SER A 264 23.10 -18.08 16.30
CA SER A 264 24.56 -18.23 16.19
C SER A 264 25.25 -17.09 15.43
N ALA A 265 24.48 -16.13 14.91
CA ALA A 265 25.00 -15.05 14.09
C ALA A 265 25.72 -13.99 14.94
N THR A 266 26.85 -13.49 14.43
CA THR A 266 27.51 -12.31 14.99
C THR A 266 26.77 -11.05 14.58
N VAL A 267 26.44 -10.20 15.55
CA VAL A 267 25.82 -8.89 15.33
C VAL A 267 26.91 -7.83 15.45
N ASP A 268 27.32 -7.26 14.32
CA ASP A 268 28.19 -6.08 14.31
C ASP A 268 27.36 -4.79 14.44
N SER A 269 28.02 -3.65 14.58
CA SER A 269 27.35 -2.36 14.77
C SER A 269 26.49 -1.95 13.57
N GLY A 270 26.84 -2.37 12.35
CA GLY A 270 26.07 -2.08 11.14
C GLY A 270 24.75 -2.85 11.13
N ARG A 271 24.83 -4.17 11.30
CA ARG A 271 23.63 -5.02 11.42
C ARG A 271 22.76 -4.61 12.60
N LEU A 272 23.36 -4.24 13.73
CA LEU A 272 22.61 -3.73 14.89
C LEU A 272 21.82 -2.47 14.54
N SER A 273 22.43 -1.54 13.81
CA SER A 273 21.76 -0.32 13.34
C SER A 273 20.56 -0.66 12.44
N ASP A 274 20.73 -1.59 11.50
CA ASP A 274 19.68 -1.98 10.55
C ASP A 274 18.53 -2.71 11.25
N MET A 275 18.83 -3.65 12.16
CA MET A 275 17.83 -4.32 13.01
C MET A 275 17.06 -3.31 13.86
N SER A 276 17.78 -2.35 14.45
CA SER A 276 17.17 -1.27 15.25
C SER A 276 16.23 -0.42 14.40
N ALA A 277 16.62 -0.07 13.17
CA ALA A 277 15.78 0.71 12.27
C ALA A 277 14.45 0.00 11.96
N GLN A 278 14.49 -1.31 11.63
CA GLN A 278 13.28 -2.08 11.39
C GLN A 278 12.35 -2.14 12.61
N LEU A 279 12.92 -2.34 13.82
CA LEU A 279 12.15 -2.36 15.08
C LEU A 279 11.52 -1.00 15.38
N VAL A 280 12.32 0.06 15.33
CA VAL A 280 11.89 1.42 15.63
C VAL A 280 10.75 1.81 14.70
N TRP A 281 10.88 1.63 13.38
CA TRP A 281 9.83 1.99 12.44
C TRP A 281 8.56 1.14 12.62
N THR A 282 8.70 -0.15 12.91
CA THR A 282 7.56 -1.04 13.18
C THR A 282 6.80 -0.62 14.44
N LEU A 283 7.52 -0.38 15.55
CA LEU A 283 6.92 -0.05 16.85
C LEU A 283 6.44 1.41 16.94
N LYS A 284 7.01 2.33 16.15
CA LYS A 284 6.62 3.75 16.12
C LYS A 284 5.16 3.97 15.70
N GLN A 285 4.54 2.99 15.04
CA GLN A 285 3.11 2.98 14.73
C GLN A 285 2.20 2.80 15.96
N LEU A 286 2.75 2.48 17.13
CA LEU A 286 2.02 2.38 18.38
C LEU A 286 2.29 3.64 19.22
N PRO A 287 1.41 4.66 19.18
CA PRO A 287 1.65 5.95 19.84
C PRO A 287 1.72 5.83 21.36
N GLU A 288 1.20 4.76 21.96
CA GLU A 288 1.32 4.48 23.39
C GLU A 288 2.75 4.10 23.80
N ILE A 289 3.62 3.73 22.86
CA ILE A 289 5.03 3.43 23.12
C ILE A 289 5.86 4.71 22.96
N GLN A 290 6.46 5.13 24.06
CA GLN A 290 7.24 6.37 24.19
C GLN A 290 8.74 6.07 24.31
N GLU A 291 9.09 5.02 25.06
CA GLU A 291 10.47 4.63 25.33
C GLU A 291 10.76 3.23 24.75
N PHE A 292 11.97 3.04 24.23
CA PHE A 292 12.45 1.76 23.69
C PHE A 292 13.84 1.43 24.18
N THR A 293 13.97 0.21 24.67
CA THR A 293 15.24 -0.41 25.04
C THR A 293 15.43 -1.68 24.23
N LEU A 294 16.62 -1.82 23.66
CA LEU A 294 17.02 -3.02 22.93
C LEU A 294 18.05 -3.80 23.76
N LEU A 295 17.79 -5.08 23.97
CA LEU A 295 18.75 -6.04 24.50
C LEU A 295 19.13 -7.03 23.39
N VAL A 296 20.38 -7.49 23.40
CA VAL A 296 20.86 -8.57 22.53
C VAL A 296 21.49 -9.64 23.41
N GLY A 297 20.84 -10.80 23.50
CA GLY A 297 21.24 -11.87 24.41
C GLY A 297 21.19 -11.45 25.88
N GLY A 298 20.24 -10.59 26.25
CA GLY A 298 20.07 -10.05 27.60
C GLY A 298 21.00 -8.89 27.98
N GLU A 299 21.89 -8.44 27.09
CA GLU A 299 22.75 -7.28 27.31
C GLU A 299 22.17 -6.05 26.61
N GLU A 300 22.01 -4.94 27.33
CA GLU A 300 21.53 -3.69 26.76
C GLU A 300 22.53 -3.11 25.76
N VAL A 301 22.03 -2.72 24.61
CA VAL A 301 22.83 -2.12 23.54
C VAL A 301 22.38 -0.70 23.28
N GLU A 302 23.34 0.19 23.05
CA GLU A 302 23.03 1.57 22.69
C GLU A 302 22.36 1.62 21.32
N LEU A 303 21.18 2.25 21.27
CA LEU A 303 20.44 2.48 20.04
C LEU A 303 21.10 3.60 19.23
N PRO A 304 21.61 3.33 18.01
CA PRO A 304 22.27 4.35 17.22
C PRO A 304 21.34 5.51 16.85
N GLY A 305 21.45 6.64 17.55
CA GLY A 305 20.70 7.87 17.23
C GLY A 305 19.39 8.07 17.99
N ALA A 306 19.05 7.24 18.96
CA ALA A 306 18.03 7.60 19.95
C ALA A 306 18.71 8.32 21.11
N GLU A 307 18.68 9.66 21.13
CA GLU A 307 19.02 10.38 22.37
C GLU A 307 17.99 9.97 23.44
N ASP A 308 18.46 9.36 24.53
CA ASP A 308 17.68 8.92 25.70
C ASP A 308 16.56 7.90 25.45
N GLY A 309 16.61 7.08 24.38
CA GLY A 309 15.67 5.97 24.17
C GLY A 309 14.24 6.39 23.77
N VAL A 310 14.03 7.66 23.41
CA VAL A 310 12.71 8.18 22.99
C VAL A 310 12.40 7.75 21.56
N LEU A 311 11.41 6.86 21.38
CA LEU A 311 11.02 6.33 20.05
C LEU A 311 10.37 7.37 19.16
N GLN A 312 9.52 8.20 19.75
CA GLN A 312 8.70 9.15 19.02
C GLN A 312 9.51 10.37 18.54
N ALA A 313 10.74 10.53 19.04
CA ALA A 313 11.64 11.57 18.59
C ALA A 313 12.03 11.37 17.12
N SER A 314 12.20 12.47 16.40
CA SER A 314 12.80 12.46 15.07
C SER A 314 14.31 12.39 15.24
N SER A 315 14.95 11.37 14.67
CA SER A 315 16.40 11.22 14.66
C SER A 315 16.93 11.27 13.23
N PRO A 316 18.05 11.97 12.97
CA PRO A 316 18.73 11.93 11.67
C PRO A 316 19.01 10.50 11.17
N ASN A 317 19.31 9.56 12.07
CA ASN A 317 19.61 8.17 11.71
C ASN A 317 18.38 7.42 11.19
N TRP A 318 17.22 7.57 11.85
CA TRP A 318 15.98 6.92 11.40
C TRP A 318 15.42 7.57 10.15
N ASN A 319 15.63 8.87 9.99
CA ASN A 319 15.23 9.61 8.81
C ASN A 319 16.02 9.21 7.55
N ALA A 320 17.24 8.68 7.71
CA ALA A 320 18.06 8.22 6.58
C ALA A 320 17.42 7.06 5.80
N VAL A 321 16.62 6.22 6.48
CA VAL A 321 15.94 5.05 5.90
C VAL A 321 14.42 5.24 5.86
N ASN A 322 13.96 6.49 5.91
CA ASN A 322 12.54 6.83 6.01
C ASN A 322 11.72 6.19 4.87
N PRO A 323 10.64 5.43 5.18
CA PRO A 323 9.79 4.82 4.17
C PRO A 323 9.21 5.77 3.13
N ALA A 324 9.05 7.06 3.45
CA ALA A 324 8.61 8.07 2.48
C ALA A 324 9.51 8.14 1.23
N GLY A 325 10.78 7.73 1.33
CA GLY A 325 11.71 7.68 0.20
C GLY A 325 12.11 9.04 -0.39
N LEU A 326 11.72 10.15 0.25
CA LEU A 326 12.01 11.53 -0.16
C LEU A 326 12.89 12.24 0.86
N ALA A 327 13.80 13.06 0.36
CA ALA A 327 14.54 14.02 1.17
C ALA A 327 13.88 15.40 1.11
N GLY A 328 13.53 15.96 2.27
CA GLY A 328 12.96 17.32 2.34
C GLY A 328 11.52 17.42 1.83
N SER A 329 11.20 18.57 1.23
CA SER A 329 9.88 18.87 0.65
C SER A 329 10.07 19.07 -0.86
N PRO A 330 9.62 18.13 -1.71
CA PRO A 330 9.84 18.23 -3.15
C PRO A 330 8.99 19.35 -3.75
N ASN A 331 9.42 19.90 -4.89
CA ASN A 331 8.55 20.76 -5.68
C ASN A 331 7.52 19.93 -6.45
N ALA A 332 6.35 20.51 -6.73
CA ALA A 332 5.50 20.02 -7.81
C ALA A 332 5.96 20.63 -9.14
N TYR A 333 5.70 19.95 -10.25
CA TYR A 333 6.01 20.39 -11.60
C TYR A 333 4.74 20.39 -12.45
N PHE A 334 4.60 21.34 -13.36
CA PHE A 334 3.41 21.47 -14.19
C PHE A 334 3.72 22.20 -15.50
N VAL A 335 2.82 22.07 -16.48
CA VAL A 335 2.95 22.71 -17.78
C VAL A 335 2.06 23.95 -17.87
N ARG A 336 2.63 25.06 -18.32
CA ARG A 336 1.91 26.29 -18.68
C ARG A 336 2.58 26.92 -19.91
N ASP A 337 1.76 27.28 -20.90
CA ASP A 337 2.23 27.87 -22.16
C ASP A 337 3.32 27.03 -22.85
N SER A 338 3.17 25.70 -22.80
CA SER A 338 4.16 24.72 -23.29
C SER A 338 5.51 24.69 -22.56
N GLN A 339 5.64 25.44 -21.45
CA GLN A 339 6.85 25.47 -20.63
C GLN A 339 6.64 24.68 -19.34
N LEU A 340 7.70 24.02 -18.86
CA LEU A 340 7.68 23.39 -17.55
C LEU A 340 7.96 24.41 -16.43
N TRP A 341 7.13 24.40 -15.41
CA TRP A 341 7.23 25.23 -14.21
C TRP A 341 7.29 24.35 -12.96
N SER A 342 7.95 24.84 -11.91
CA SER A 342 7.90 24.24 -10.58
C SER A 342 7.08 25.10 -9.61
N LEU A 343 6.47 24.45 -8.62
CA LEU A 343 5.69 25.04 -7.55
C LEU A 343 6.19 24.49 -6.20
N ASP A 344 6.73 25.36 -5.36
CA ASP A 344 7.18 24.97 -4.02
C ASP A 344 6.02 24.88 -3.00
N VAL A 345 6.32 24.44 -1.78
CA VAL A 345 5.35 24.35 -0.68
C VAL A 345 4.72 25.69 -0.27
N ASP A 346 5.41 26.79 -0.54
CA ASP A 346 4.99 28.16 -0.25
C ASP A 346 4.23 28.79 -1.44
N GLN A 347 3.94 27.99 -2.47
CA GLN A 347 3.25 28.37 -3.71
C GLN A 347 4.03 29.39 -4.57
N HIS A 348 5.36 29.40 -4.48
CA HIS A 348 6.17 30.15 -5.41
C HIS A 348 6.37 29.36 -6.70
N GLU A 349 6.02 30.01 -7.80
CA GLU A 349 6.21 29.48 -9.15
C GLU A 349 7.59 29.86 -9.69
N THR A 350 8.32 28.89 -10.22
CA THR A 350 9.61 29.12 -10.88
C THR A 350 9.62 28.45 -12.25
N LEU A 351 10.06 29.17 -13.28
CA LEU A 351 10.28 28.57 -14.59
C LEU A 351 11.45 27.59 -14.50
N VAL A 352 11.25 26.34 -14.93
CA VAL A 352 12.29 25.31 -14.86
C VAL A 352 13.46 25.69 -15.81
N PRO A 353 14.73 25.58 -15.38
CA PRO A 353 15.86 25.87 -16.25
C PRO A 353 15.99 24.87 -17.42
N GLY A 354 16.72 25.26 -18.47
CA GLY A 354 17.07 24.38 -19.58
C GLY A 354 15.97 24.23 -20.64
N ALA A 355 16.08 23.19 -21.47
CA ALA A 355 15.14 22.95 -22.57
C ALA A 355 13.68 22.79 -22.11
N ALA A 356 13.46 22.21 -20.92
CA ALA A 356 12.12 21.97 -20.36
C ALA A 356 11.33 23.27 -20.12
N GLY A 357 11.94 24.31 -19.54
CA GLY A 357 11.28 25.60 -19.38
C GLY A 357 11.33 26.49 -20.64
N GLN A 358 12.12 26.14 -21.66
CA GLN A 358 12.08 26.87 -22.93
C GLN A 358 10.84 26.52 -23.76
N GLY A 359 10.21 25.37 -23.51
CA GLY A 359 8.99 24.93 -24.20
C GLY A 359 9.15 24.72 -25.71
N ARG A 360 10.37 24.36 -26.15
CA ARG A 360 10.67 24.07 -27.57
C ARG A 360 10.26 22.67 -28.00
N VAL A 361 10.25 21.74 -27.04
CA VAL A 361 9.75 20.38 -27.20
C VAL A 361 8.44 20.32 -26.43
N LEU A 362 7.35 20.04 -27.14
CA LEU A 362 6.04 19.86 -26.53
C LEU A 362 5.98 18.46 -25.90
N LEU A 363 5.60 18.39 -24.62
CA LEU A 363 5.50 17.14 -23.89
C LEU A 363 4.02 16.83 -23.64
N GLU A 364 3.56 15.64 -24.05
CA GLU A 364 2.20 15.16 -23.76
C GLU A 364 2.12 14.55 -22.35
N GLU A 365 3.18 13.85 -21.95
CA GLU A 365 3.39 13.27 -20.62
C GLU A 365 4.79 13.65 -20.13
N HIS A 366 4.97 13.78 -18.81
CA HIS A 366 6.27 14.04 -18.22
C HIS A 366 6.41 13.46 -16.80
N ALA A 367 7.65 13.14 -16.44
CA ALA A 367 8.01 12.71 -15.10
C ALA A 367 9.34 13.35 -14.68
N VAL A 368 9.44 13.76 -13.42
CA VAL A 368 10.64 14.37 -12.85
C VAL A 368 11.33 13.38 -11.92
N SER A 369 12.66 13.26 -12.03
CA SER A 369 13.43 12.34 -11.19
C SER A 369 13.33 12.71 -9.71
N LEU A 370 13.42 11.72 -8.81
CA LEU A 370 13.23 11.93 -7.37
C LEU A 370 14.21 12.92 -6.72
N ASP A 371 15.39 13.10 -7.32
CA ASP A 371 16.40 14.08 -6.93
C ASP A 371 16.23 15.46 -7.59
N GLU A 372 15.16 15.63 -8.38
CA GLU A 372 14.80 16.85 -9.11
C GLU A 372 15.89 17.34 -10.08
N SER A 373 16.73 16.43 -10.58
CA SER A 373 17.84 16.78 -11.48
C SER A 373 17.50 16.60 -12.96
N ARG A 374 16.47 15.83 -13.31
CA ARG A 374 16.09 15.48 -14.68
C ARG A 374 14.58 15.46 -14.88
N VAL A 375 14.17 15.72 -16.12
CA VAL A 375 12.81 15.47 -16.60
C VAL A 375 12.87 14.50 -17.76
N ALA A 376 11.94 13.53 -17.77
CA ALA A 376 11.59 12.73 -18.93
C ALA A 376 10.25 13.21 -19.47
N GLY A 377 10.04 13.12 -20.77
CA GLY A 377 8.74 13.38 -21.38
C GLY A 377 8.54 12.67 -22.70
N VAL A 378 7.28 12.43 -23.04
CA VAL A 378 6.86 11.92 -24.35
C VAL A 378 6.62 13.11 -25.27
N SER A 379 7.37 13.18 -26.36
CA SER A 379 7.33 14.27 -27.33
C SER A 379 6.04 14.24 -28.16
N ALA A 380 5.27 15.34 -28.15
CA ALA A 380 4.05 15.45 -28.94
C ALA A 380 4.29 15.47 -30.46
N ASP A 381 5.53 15.75 -30.89
CA ASP A 381 5.87 15.88 -32.31
C ASP A 381 6.07 14.52 -33.00
N ASP A 382 6.62 13.54 -32.29
CA ASP A 382 7.10 12.27 -32.84
C ASP A 382 6.92 11.06 -31.91
N GLY A 383 6.28 11.22 -30.75
CA GLY A 383 6.06 10.16 -29.77
C GLY A 383 7.31 9.70 -29.02
N SER A 384 8.51 10.23 -29.33
CA SER A 384 9.75 9.75 -28.72
C SER A 384 9.85 10.10 -27.24
N VAL A 385 10.43 9.19 -26.43
CA VAL A 385 10.76 9.49 -25.04
C VAL A 385 12.08 10.25 -25.00
N ARG A 386 12.05 11.42 -24.38
CA ARG A 386 13.21 12.31 -24.27
C ARG A 386 13.51 12.65 -22.82
N VAL A 387 14.79 12.75 -22.49
CA VAL A 387 15.28 13.12 -21.15
C VAL A 387 16.15 14.37 -21.27
N ALA A 388 15.97 15.32 -20.34
CA ALA A 388 16.82 16.50 -20.22
C ALA A 388 17.22 16.75 -18.75
N PRO A 389 18.47 17.18 -18.49
CA PRO A 389 18.83 17.69 -17.18
C PRO A 389 18.14 19.03 -16.93
N LEU A 390 17.74 19.29 -15.68
CA LEU A 390 17.14 20.53 -15.23
C LEU A 390 18.22 21.58 -14.91
N THR A 391 19.09 21.83 -15.88
CA THR A 391 20.16 22.86 -15.84
C THR A 391 20.02 23.83 -17.00
N GLY A 392 20.54 25.05 -16.86
CA GLY A 392 20.33 26.11 -17.86
C GLY A 392 20.83 25.79 -19.28
N ASP A 393 21.81 24.90 -19.41
CA ASP A 393 22.43 24.41 -20.63
C ASP A 393 21.94 23.02 -21.07
N GLY A 394 21.05 22.39 -20.29
CA GLY A 394 20.48 21.09 -20.59
C GLY A 394 19.62 21.08 -21.84
N ASP A 395 19.79 20.04 -22.66
CA ASP A 395 18.97 19.78 -23.85
C ASP A 395 18.36 18.38 -23.81
N PHE A 396 17.28 18.18 -24.56
CA PHE A 396 16.61 16.88 -24.66
C PHE A 396 17.44 15.89 -25.48
N THR A 397 17.58 14.68 -24.96
CA THR A 397 18.14 13.53 -25.67
C THR A 397 17.07 12.44 -25.77
N THR A 398 16.89 11.86 -26.96
CA THR A 398 16.00 10.72 -27.17
C THR A 398 16.58 9.46 -26.54
N VAL A 399 15.78 8.75 -25.75
CA VAL A 399 16.15 7.48 -25.10
C VAL A 399 15.34 6.29 -25.61
N LEU A 400 14.15 6.53 -26.16
CA LEU A 400 13.30 5.55 -26.82
C LEU A 400 12.58 6.24 -27.99
N ASP A 401 12.39 5.51 -29.09
CA ASP A 401 11.67 5.95 -30.28
C ASP A 401 10.94 4.78 -30.96
N GLY A 402 9.99 5.12 -31.83
CA GLY A 402 9.31 4.13 -32.68
C GLY A 402 8.23 3.30 -32.00
N GLY A 403 7.81 3.64 -30.78
CA GLY A 403 6.71 3.01 -30.06
C GLY A 403 5.69 4.02 -29.53
N ASP A 404 4.52 3.52 -29.13
CA ASP A 404 3.44 4.31 -28.53
C ASP A 404 3.60 4.36 -27.01
N TYR A 405 4.36 5.34 -26.52
CA TYR A 405 4.66 5.48 -25.09
C TYR A 405 3.63 6.32 -24.35
N THR A 406 3.06 5.78 -23.28
CA THR A 406 1.86 6.37 -22.62
C THR A 406 2.08 6.79 -21.17
N SER A 407 3.10 6.26 -20.49
CA SER A 407 3.38 6.58 -19.07
C SER A 407 4.87 6.51 -18.75
N LEU A 408 5.32 7.42 -17.88
CA LEU A 408 6.70 7.58 -17.43
C LEU A 408 6.79 7.57 -15.90
N SER A 409 7.79 6.93 -15.31
CA SER A 409 8.02 7.00 -13.85
C SER A 409 9.50 6.77 -13.53
N TRP A 410 10.03 7.52 -12.57
CA TRP A 410 11.41 7.39 -12.11
C TRP A 410 11.46 6.55 -10.83
N ASP A 411 12.34 5.55 -10.80
CA ASP A 411 12.63 4.86 -9.54
C ASP A 411 13.69 5.60 -8.71
N ARG A 412 13.92 5.11 -7.49
CA ARG A 412 14.92 5.66 -6.56
C ARG A 412 16.36 5.52 -7.04
N TYR A 413 16.61 4.61 -7.97
CA TYR A 413 17.94 4.34 -8.53
C TYR A 413 18.26 5.25 -9.71
N GLY A 414 17.34 6.16 -10.05
CA GLY A 414 17.50 7.08 -11.17
C GLY A 414 17.23 6.42 -12.52
N ASN A 415 16.58 5.26 -12.56
CA ASN A 415 16.16 4.65 -13.82
C ASN A 415 14.77 5.17 -14.22
N LEU A 416 14.57 5.33 -15.53
CA LEU A 416 13.28 5.71 -16.08
C LEU A 416 12.52 4.45 -16.54
N TRP A 417 11.32 4.26 -16.01
CA TRP A 417 10.38 3.24 -16.42
C TRP A 417 9.41 3.82 -17.43
N VAL A 418 9.20 3.12 -18.54
CA VAL A 418 8.36 3.57 -19.66
C VAL A 418 7.37 2.47 -20.03
N LEU A 419 6.11 2.85 -20.13
CA LEU A 419 5.02 2.03 -20.62
C LEU A 419 4.83 2.25 -22.13
N GLU A 420 4.76 1.16 -22.88
CA GLU A 420 4.45 1.13 -24.31
C GLU A 420 3.13 0.37 -24.51
N ASP A 421 2.17 1.03 -25.16
CA ASP A 421 0.88 0.45 -25.56
C ASP A 421 1.03 -0.20 -26.94
N LEU A 422 0.67 -1.48 -27.04
CA LEU A 422 0.72 -2.27 -28.27
C LEU A 422 -0.68 -2.62 -28.79
N SER A 423 -1.73 -2.02 -28.21
CA SER A 423 -3.11 -2.37 -28.51
C SER A 423 -3.48 -2.10 -29.97
N ALA A 424 -2.98 -1.00 -30.54
CA ALA A 424 -3.21 -0.67 -31.96
C ALA A 424 -2.54 -1.68 -32.90
N GLU A 425 -1.26 -2.00 -32.66
CA GLU A 425 -0.52 -3.00 -33.44
C GLU A 425 -1.19 -4.39 -33.39
N ALA A 426 -1.70 -4.77 -32.22
CA ALA A 426 -2.42 -6.02 -32.04
C ALA A 426 -3.77 -6.03 -32.78
N GLU A 427 -4.48 -4.91 -32.86
CA GLU A 427 -5.73 -4.79 -33.63
C GLU A 427 -5.49 -4.83 -35.15
N GLU A 428 -4.42 -4.21 -35.63
CA GLU A 428 -4.01 -4.27 -37.04
C GLU A 428 -3.63 -5.70 -37.45
N SER A 429 -2.81 -6.37 -36.63
CA SER A 429 -2.39 -7.75 -36.87
C SER A 429 -3.58 -8.72 -36.95
N ARG A 430 -4.60 -8.55 -36.09
CA ARG A 430 -5.84 -9.36 -36.12
C ARG A 430 -6.65 -9.12 -37.40
N GLN A 431 -6.73 -7.86 -37.86
CA GLN A 431 -7.46 -7.54 -39.10
C GLN A 431 -6.76 -8.14 -40.32
N GLU A 432 -5.43 -8.20 -40.35
CA GLU A 432 -4.70 -8.87 -41.43
C GLU A 432 -4.92 -10.39 -41.42
N GLU A 433 -4.90 -11.04 -40.24
CA GLU A 433 -5.21 -12.48 -40.11
C GLU A 433 -6.62 -12.83 -40.61
N ASP A 434 -7.63 -12.02 -40.28
CA ASP A 434 -9.02 -12.23 -40.71
C ASP A 434 -9.18 -12.11 -42.25
N LEU A 435 -8.39 -11.26 -42.90
CA LEU A 435 -8.40 -11.08 -44.36
C LEU A 435 -7.72 -12.24 -45.11
N ASP A 436 -6.70 -12.86 -44.50
CA ASP A 436 -5.99 -14.00 -45.09
C ASP A 436 -6.82 -15.31 -45.00
N ASP A 437 -7.61 -15.51 -43.93
CA ASP A 437 -8.48 -16.70 -43.77
C ASP A 437 -9.65 -16.71 -44.78
N ASP A 438 -10.14 -15.53 -45.17
CA ASP A 438 -11.20 -15.37 -46.17
C ASP A 438 -10.74 -15.65 -47.62
N THR A 439 -9.43 -15.87 -47.86
CA THR A 439 -8.85 -15.93 -49.21
C THR A 439 -8.50 -17.34 -49.73
N GLU A 440 -8.58 -18.44 -48.95
CA GLU A 440 -8.30 -19.79 -49.49
C GLU A 440 -9.22 -20.95 -49.02
N PRO A 441 -10.20 -21.40 -49.83
CA PRO A 441 -10.72 -22.75 -49.75
C PRO A 441 -9.90 -23.69 -50.65
N GLY A 442 -8.78 -24.22 -50.14
CA GLY A 442 -8.15 -25.42 -50.70
C GLY A 442 -6.62 -25.41 -50.84
N GLY A 443 -5.91 -25.53 -49.72
CA GLY A 443 -4.47 -25.79 -49.70
C GLY A 443 -4.09 -26.82 -48.62
N THR A 444 -3.26 -27.80 -48.97
CA THR A 444 -2.77 -28.85 -48.05
C THR A 444 -1.86 -28.23 -46.99
N PRO A 445 -1.94 -28.60 -45.69
CA PRO A 445 -1.16 -27.94 -44.64
C PRO A 445 0.34 -28.25 -44.82
N SER A 446 1.15 -27.24 -45.13
CA SER A 446 2.61 -27.32 -45.11
C SER A 446 3.17 -26.89 -43.74
N ASP A 447 4.39 -27.38 -43.49
CA ASP A 447 5.22 -27.42 -42.27
C ASP A 447 5.58 -26.06 -41.60
N GLY A 448 4.68 -25.08 -41.61
CA GLY A 448 4.87 -23.72 -41.10
C GLY A 448 4.40 -23.46 -39.66
N SER A 449 3.81 -24.46 -38.99
CA SER A 449 3.08 -24.28 -37.73
C SER A 449 3.92 -23.74 -36.57
N ALA A 450 5.25 -23.95 -36.58
CA ALA A 450 6.13 -23.48 -35.52
C ALA A 450 6.52 -22.00 -35.62
N ARG A 451 6.44 -21.37 -36.82
CA ARG A 451 6.61 -19.91 -36.98
C ARG A 451 5.32 -19.18 -36.66
N SER A 452 4.18 -19.74 -37.08
CA SER A 452 2.86 -19.19 -36.76
C SER A 452 2.60 -19.15 -35.26
N ASP A 453 3.06 -20.12 -34.46
CA ASP A 453 2.82 -20.10 -33.01
C ASP A 453 3.60 -19.00 -32.27
N ARG A 454 4.73 -18.53 -32.82
CA ARG A 454 5.55 -17.45 -32.22
C ARG A 454 5.04 -16.07 -32.63
N GLU A 455 4.66 -15.89 -33.90
CA GLU A 455 3.97 -14.69 -34.39
C GLU A 455 2.58 -14.54 -33.75
N ARG A 456 1.85 -15.65 -33.54
CA ARG A 456 0.53 -15.67 -32.85
C ARG A 456 0.62 -15.38 -31.35
N ALA A 457 1.80 -15.58 -30.75
CA ALA A 457 2.07 -15.17 -29.37
C ALA A 457 2.46 -13.68 -29.27
N GLU A 458 3.11 -13.14 -30.30
CA GLU A 458 3.45 -11.71 -30.39
C GLU A 458 2.20 -10.86 -30.70
N GLY A 459 1.26 -11.33 -31.54
CA GLY A 459 0.00 -10.63 -31.87
C GLY A 459 -1.05 -10.56 -30.76
N ARG A 460 -0.75 -11.08 -29.55
CA ARG A 460 -1.61 -10.98 -28.36
C ARG A 460 -1.10 -9.99 -27.33
N ARG A 461 0.10 -9.46 -27.53
CA ARG A 461 0.70 -8.54 -26.58
C ARG A 461 0.06 -7.16 -26.73
N LEU A 462 -0.49 -6.64 -25.63
CA LEU A 462 -1.10 -5.31 -25.56
C LEU A 462 -0.22 -4.32 -24.78
N THR A 463 0.70 -4.82 -23.95
CA THR A 463 1.55 -3.97 -23.10
C THR A 463 3.01 -4.43 -23.16
N ARG A 464 3.92 -3.45 -23.31
CA ARG A 464 5.37 -3.64 -23.09
C ARG A 464 5.89 -2.61 -22.09
N LEU A 465 6.88 -3.02 -21.31
CA LEU A 465 7.52 -2.19 -20.29
C LEU A 465 9.01 -2.10 -20.56
N TRP A 466 9.54 -0.88 -20.49
CA TRP A 466 10.95 -0.59 -20.65
C TRP A 466 11.52 0.00 -19.37
N LEU A 467 12.75 -0.37 -19.06
CA LEU A 467 13.60 0.25 -18.06
C LEU A 467 14.77 0.89 -18.80
N VAL A 468 14.90 2.20 -18.72
CA VAL A 468 16.07 2.95 -19.21
C VAL A 468 16.98 3.20 -18.00
N PRO A 469 18.07 2.43 -17.85
CA PRO A 469 18.91 2.54 -16.66
C PRO A 469 19.71 3.84 -16.65
N ASP A 470 20.00 4.36 -15.46
CA ASP A 470 20.81 5.58 -15.35
C ASP A 470 22.20 5.41 -15.98
N GLY A 471 22.52 6.26 -16.96
CA GLY A 471 23.82 6.25 -17.65
C GLY A 471 24.07 5.04 -18.56
N ALA A 472 23.10 4.16 -18.79
CA ALA A 472 23.21 3.08 -19.75
C ALA A 472 22.83 3.53 -21.16
N GLU A 473 23.43 2.90 -22.17
CA GLU A 473 23.14 3.18 -23.58
C GLU A 473 21.86 2.51 -24.07
N ASP A 474 21.58 1.29 -23.58
CA ASP A 474 20.47 0.46 -24.07
C ASP A 474 19.35 0.31 -23.03
N PRO A 475 18.09 0.59 -23.41
CA PRO A 475 16.92 0.22 -22.64
C PRO A 475 16.80 -1.30 -22.46
N VAL A 476 16.29 -1.71 -21.31
CA VAL A 476 16.05 -3.12 -20.96
C VAL A 476 14.55 -3.37 -20.89
N GLU A 477 14.07 -4.38 -21.60
CA GLU A 477 12.68 -4.80 -21.47
C GLU A 477 12.42 -5.44 -20.10
N VAL A 478 11.38 -4.99 -19.41
CA VAL A 478 10.96 -5.53 -18.12
C VAL A 478 10.02 -6.71 -18.36
N HIS A 479 10.31 -7.85 -17.71
CA HIS A 479 9.48 -9.04 -17.81
C HIS A 479 8.22 -8.92 -16.94
N ALA A 480 7.06 -8.73 -17.58
CA ALA A 480 5.75 -8.58 -16.92
C ALA A 480 4.64 -9.43 -17.59
N PRO A 481 4.68 -10.76 -17.45
CA PRO A 481 3.79 -11.66 -18.19
C PRO A 481 2.31 -11.48 -17.82
N GLU A 482 2.01 -11.12 -16.57
CA GLU A 482 0.64 -10.87 -16.10
C GLU A 482 0.00 -9.62 -16.74
N LEU A 483 0.81 -8.69 -17.27
CA LEU A 483 0.33 -7.49 -17.96
C LEU A 483 0.40 -7.62 -19.48
N ALA A 484 1.12 -8.60 -20.02
CA ALA A 484 1.44 -8.66 -21.44
C ALA A 484 0.19 -8.67 -22.33
N GLU A 485 -0.91 -9.30 -21.89
CA GLU A 485 -2.18 -9.41 -22.62
C GLU A 485 -3.28 -8.48 -22.07
N ILE A 486 -2.92 -7.50 -21.24
CA ILE A 486 -3.87 -6.56 -20.63
C ILE A 486 -3.47 -5.14 -21.05
N PRO A 487 -4.40 -4.30 -21.52
CA PRO A 487 -4.08 -2.91 -21.79
C PRO A 487 -3.80 -2.18 -20.47
N VAL A 488 -2.67 -1.48 -20.40
CA VAL A 488 -2.27 -0.66 -19.25
C VAL A 488 -2.18 0.79 -19.71
N THR A 489 -2.76 1.71 -18.96
CA THR A 489 -2.79 3.14 -19.32
C THR A 489 -1.85 3.97 -18.47
N GLU A 490 -1.52 3.53 -17.26
CA GLU A 490 -0.63 4.25 -16.34
C GLU A 490 0.19 3.27 -15.51
N LEU A 491 1.46 3.59 -15.27
CA LEU A 491 2.36 2.86 -14.39
C LEU A 491 3.20 3.84 -13.57
N ARG A 492 3.19 3.69 -12.24
CA ARG A 492 4.00 4.50 -11.31
C ARG A 492 4.77 3.61 -10.33
N LEU A 493 6.08 3.82 -10.23
CA LEU A 493 6.95 3.10 -9.29
C LEU A 493 6.79 3.68 -7.88
N SER A 494 6.87 2.81 -6.87
CA SER A 494 7.00 3.26 -5.49
C SER A 494 8.34 3.95 -5.31
N ARG A 495 8.38 4.96 -4.44
CA ARG A 495 9.62 5.73 -4.15
C ARG A 495 10.72 4.91 -3.48
N ASP A 496 10.36 3.75 -2.94
CA ASP A 496 11.30 2.76 -2.42
C ASP A 496 11.86 1.81 -3.49
N GLY A 497 11.30 1.84 -4.71
CA GLY A 497 11.72 1.04 -5.87
C GLY A 497 11.30 -0.43 -5.85
N THR A 498 10.46 -0.84 -4.89
CA THR A 498 10.10 -2.27 -4.70
C THR A 498 8.76 -2.67 -5.29
N ARG A 499 7.91 -1.70 -5.66
CA ARG A 499 6.53 -1.94 -6.13
C ARG A 499 6.20 -1.03 -7.31
N ALA A 500 5.22 -1.44 -8.12
CA ALA A 500 4.63 -0.59 -9.15
C ALA A 500 3.10 -0.63 -9.02
N ALA A 501 2.48 0.53 -9.03
CA ALA A 501 1.04 0.68 -9.18
C ALA A 501 0.72 0.83 -10.67
N VAL A 502 -0.26 0.08 -11.16
CA VAL A 502 -0.68 0.10 -12.55
C VAL A 502 -2.19 0.29 -12.66
N LEU A 503 -2.60 1.04 -13.68
CA LEU A 503 -3.99 1.20 -14.08
C LEU A 503 -4.23 0.36 -15.33
N THR A 504 -5.11 -0.64 -15.23
CA THR A 504 -5.44 -1.54 -16.34
C THR A 504 -6.82 -1.23 -16.92
N GLY A 505 -6.99 -1.44 -18.23
CA GLY A 505 -8.25 -1.24 -18.93
C GLY A 505 -8.50 0.19 -19.43
N PRO A 506 -9.51 0.38 -20.28
CA PRO A 506 -9.95 1.72 -20.69
C PRO A 506 -10.53 2.51 -19.51
N ALA A 507 -10.62 3.84 -19.67
CA ALA A 507 -11.00 4.79 -18.60
C ALA A 507 -12.35 4.49 -17.90
N ASP A 508 -13.25 3.76 -18.56
CA ASP A 508 -14.58 3.38 -18.08
C ASP A 508 -14.64 2.02 -17.37
N SER A 509 -13.52 1.28 -17.31
CA SER A 509 -13.40 0.02 -16.55
C SER A 509 -12.06 -0.12 -15.81
N GLY A 510 -11.37 1.00 -15.58
CA GLY A 510 -10.03 1.05 -15.00
C GLY A 510 -9.92 0.30 -13.66
N GLN A 511 -8.95 -0.62 -13.55
CA GLN A 511 -8.63 -1.30 -12.28
C GLN A 511 -7.23 -0.93 -11.80
N VAL A 512 -7.08 -0.76 -10.49
CA VAL A 512 -5.78 -0.51 -9.87
C VAL A 512 -5.18 -1.84 -9.41
N LEU A 513 -4.00 -2.16 -9.92
CA LEU A 513 -3.21 -3.28 -9.44
C LEU A 513 -1.88 -2.78 -8.86
N VAL A 514 -1.36 -3.48 -7.86
CA VAL A 514 0.01 -3.26 -7.35
C VAL A 514 0.80 -4.54 -7.48
N GLY A 515 1.89 -4.49 -8.24
CA GLY A 515 2.85 -5.58 -8.41
C GLY A 515 4.16 -5.28 -7.66
N ARG A 516 4.97 -6.32 -7.46
CA ARG A 516 6.31 -6.20 -6.87
C ARG A 516 7.40 -6.22 -7.94
N VAL A 517 8.41 -5.39 -7.76
CA VAL A 517 9.60 -5.32 -8.61
C VAL A 517 10.64 -6.29 -8.08
N VAL A 518 11.09 -7.22 -8.93
CA VAL A 518 12.14 -8.17 -8.58
C VAL A 518 13.29 -8.09 -9.57
N HIS A 519 14.50 -7.99 -9.01
CA HIS A 519 15.73 -7.91 -9.78
C HIS A 519 16.45 -9.25 -9.76
N GLY A 520 16.64 -9.85 -10.93
CA GLY A 520 17.58 -10.96 -11.16
C GLY A 520 18.99 -10.46 -11.46
N GLU A 521 19.89 -11.38 -11.83
CA GLU A 521 21.27 -11.02 -12.21
C GLU A 521 21.35 -10.16 -13.48
N ALA A 522 20.45 -10.41 -14.44
CA ALA A 522 20.42 -9.72 -15.74
C ALA A 522 18.99 -9.43 -16.23
N SER A 523 18.01 -9.43 -15.32
CA SER A 523 16.61 -9.16 -15.66
C SER A 523 15.93 -8.38 -14.54
N VAL A 524 14.91 -7.62 -14.92
CA VAL A 524 13.98 -6.98 -14.01
C VAL A 524 12.60 -7.50 -14.35
N SER A 525 11.83 -7.89 -13.35
CA SER A 525 10.47 -8.37 -13.53
C SER A 525 9.48 -7.65 -12.64
N LEU A 526 8.26 -7.50 -13.15
CA LEU A 526 7.10 -7.01 -12.42
C LEU A 526 6.07 -8.15 -12.36
N GLN A 527 5.70 -8.56 -11.15
CA GLN A 527 4.97 -9.80 -10.93
C GLN A 527 4.07 -9.76 -9.70
N ALA A 528 3.20 -10.76 -9.56
CA ALA A 528 2.30 -10.99 -8.43
C ALA A 528 1.40 -9.79 -8.14
N PHE A 529 0.54 -9.42 -9.09
CA PHE A 529 -0.32 -8.24 -8.93
C PHE A 529 -1.45 -8.48 -7.92
N LEU A 530 -1.66 -7.51 -7.03
CA LEU A 530 -2.79 -7.48 -6.08
C LEU A 530 -3.78 -6.39 -6.49
N PRO A 531 -5.09 -6.69 -6.60
CA PRO A 531 -6.10 -5.69 -6.90
C PRO A 531 -6.36 -4.79 -5.70
N LEU A 532 -6.40 -3.48 -5.94
CA LEU A 532 -6.77 -2.44 -4.98
C LEU A 532 -7.99 -1.66 -5.46
N ALA A 533 -8.55 -0.82 -4.59
CA ALA A 533 -9.67 0.07 -4.90
C ALA A 533 -10.90 -0.65 -5.52
N ARG A 534 -11.17 -1.89 -5.08
CA ARG A 534 -12.23 -2.76 -5.65
C ARG A 534 -13.65 -2.21 -5.47
N ASP A 535 -13.80 -1.20 -4.60
CA ASP A 535 -15.06 -0.51 -4.36
C ASP A 535 -15.31 0.68 -5.32
N LEU A 536 -14.34 0.99 -6.19
CA LEU A 536 -14.48 1.97 -7.27
C LEU A 536 -14.93 1.27 -8.55
N ALA A 537 -15.87 1.88 -9.26
CA ALA A 537 -16.38 1.38 -10.53
C ALA A 537 -15.46 1.77 -11.70
N THR A 538 -14.88 2.97 -11.64
CA THR A 538 -13.93 3.48 -12.62
C THR A 538 -12.77 4.19 -11.93
N VAL A 539 -11.60 4.10 -12.55
CA VAL A 539 -10.38 4.78 -12.13
C VAL A 539 -9.69 5.36 -13.37
N THR A 540 -9.27 6.62 -13.28
CA THR A 540 -8.68 7.36 -14.41
C THR A 540 -7.32 7.98 -14.11
N GLY A 541 -6.82 7.86 -12.88
CA GLY A 541 -5.47 8.31 -12.54
C GLY A 541 -5.02 7.80 -11.18
N LEU A 542 -3.71 7.60 -11.02
CA LEU A 542 -3.11 7.15 -9.76
C LEU A 542 -1.79 7.86 -9.42
N SER A 543 -1.49 7.98 -8.14
CA SER A 543 -0.21 8.51 -7.66
C SER A 543 0.12 7.98 -6.27
N TRP A 544 1.39 7.74 -5.98
CA TRP A 544 1.84 7.33 -4.65
C TRP A 544 1.73 8.48 -3.64
N ARG A 545 0.84 8.37 -2.65
CA ARG A 545 0.70 9.37 -1.57
C ARG A 545 1.66 9.13 -0.41
N GLY A 546 2.04 7.88 -0.20
CA GLY A 546 2.94 7.40 0.85
C GLY A 546 3.60 6.11 0.42
N SER A 547 4.31 5.46 1.34
CA SER A 547 4.87 4.13 1.10
C SER A 547 3.83 3.01 1.22
N ASP A 548 2.67 3.26 1.80
CA ASP A 548 1.58 2.29 2.01
C ASP A 548 0.20 2.82 1.58
N GLN A 549 0.17 3.93 0.83
CA GLN A 549 -1.08 4.54 0.36
C GLN A 549 -0.94 5.15 -1.04
N LEU A 550 -1.96 4.92 -1.87
CA LEU A 550 -2.17 5.57 -3.16
C LEU A 550 -3.21 6.68 -3.04
N ALA A 551 -3.04 7.74 -3.83
CA ALA A 551 -4.11 8.65 -4.24
C ALA A 551 -4.62 8.21 -5.61
N VAL A 552 -5.93 8.10 -5.75
CA VAL A 552 -6.60 7.58 -6.94
C VAL A 552 -7.69 8.56 -7.36
N LEU A 553 -7.80 8.86 -8.64
CA LEU A 553 -8.92 9.58 -9.23
C LEU A 553 -9.90 8.56 -9.78
N GLY A 554 -11.14 8.55 -9.28
CA GLY A 554 -12.11 7.56 -9.70
C GLY A 554 -13.53 7.88 -9.29
N GLN A 555 -14.42 6.90 -9.49
CA GLN A 555 -15.85 7.03 -9.26
C GLN A 555 -16.39 5.75 -8.63
N LYS A 556 -17.17 5.85 -7.54
CA LYS A 556 -18.01 4.74 -7.06
C LYS A 556 -19.28 4.61 -7.91
N ASP A 557 -19.97 3.47 -7.85
CA ASP A 557 -21.22 3.25 -8.58
C ASP A 557 -22.20 4.44 -8.47
N ARG A 558 -22.50 5.07 -9.62
CA ARG A 558 -23.37 6.26 -9.73
C ARG A 558 -22.92 7.49 -8.92
N GLY A 559 -21.65 7.55 -8.52
CA GLY A 559 -21.02 8.69 -7.84
C GLY A 559 -20.56 9.78 -8.81
N ALA A 560 -19.86 10.80 -8.30
CA ALA A 560 -19.10 11.74 -9.13
C ALA A 560 -17.62 11.34 -9.13
N VAL A 561 -16.88 11.73 -10.17
CA VAL A 561 -15.42 11.59 -10.20
C VAL A 561 -14.82 12.44 -9.08
N GLN A 562 -13.97 11.83 -8.24
CA GLN A 562 -13.31 12.52 -7.14
C GLN A 562 -12.02 11.80 -6.74
N ALA A 563 -11.22 12.45 -5.90
CA ALA A 563 -10.04 11.82 -5.34
C ALA A 563 -10.42 10.84 -4.22
N TYR A 564 -9.68 9.74 -4.14
CA TYR A 564 -9.75 8.72 -3.11
C TYR A 564 -8.35 8.38 -2.61
N LEU A 565 -8.27 7.96 -1.36
CA LEU A 565 -7.07 7.37 -0.79
C LEU A 565 -7.29 5.88 -0.58
N VAL A 566 -6.32 5.09 -1.00
CA VAL A 566 -6.41 3.63 -1.03
C VAL A 566 -5.19 3.06 -0.33
N SER A 567 -5.42 2.27 0.71
CA SER A 567 -4.33 1.59 1.45
C SER A 567 -3.81 0.39 0.67
N LEU A 568 -2.51 0.12 0.82
CA LEU A 568 -1.87 -1.08 0.29
C LEU A 568 -2.10 -2.33 1.14
N ASN A 569 -2.86 -2.23 2.23
CA ASN A 569 -3.12 -3.34 3.14
C ASN A 569 -4.01 -4.45 2.56
N GLY A 570 -4.48 -4.32 1.31
CA GLY A 570 -5.25 -5.35 0.61
C GLY A 570 -6.76 -5.38 0.95
N SER A 571 -7.25 -4.62 1.94
CA SER A 571 -8.70 -4.58 2.25
C SER A 571 -9.52 -4.00 1.09
N GLY A 572 -8.88 -3.15 0.28
CA GLY A 572 -9.46 -2.56 -0.92
C GLY A 572 -10.47 -1.44 -0.65
N GLU A 573 -10.61 -0.98 0.60
CA GLU A 573 -11.48 0.16 0.92
C GLU A 573 -10.84 1.48 0.51
N SER A 574 -11.64 2.35 -0.11
CA SER A 574 -11.24 3.71 -0.48
C SER A 574 -11.90 4.77 0.42
N THR A 575 -11.07 5.68 0.92
CA THR A 575 -11.51 6.86 1.69
C THR A 575 -11.58 8.06 0.76
N SER A 576 -12.74 8.73 0.67
CA SER A 576 -12.86 9.94 -0.17
C SER A 576 -11.89 11.03 0.29
N ALA A 577 -11.23 11.66 -0.68
CA ALA A 577 -10.42 12.86 -0.53
C ALA A 577 -11.05 14.08 -1.25
N GLY A 578 -12.36 14.02 -1.47
CA GLY A 578 -13.16 15.10 -2.03
C GLY A 578 -12.95 15.34 -3.53
N ALA A 579 -13.75 16.26 -4.06
CA ALA A 579 -13.71 16.70 -5.45
C ALA A 579 -13.45 18.21 -5.53
N VAL A 580 -12.88 18.65 -6.66
CA VAL A 580 -12.80 20.07 -6.99
C VAL A 580 -14.21 20.61 -7.24
N THR A 581 -14.54 21.76 -6.67
CA THR A 581 -15.87 22.36 -6.84
C THR A 581 -15.92 23.20 -8.11
N GLY A 582 -16.85 22.88 -9.00
CA GLY A 582 -17.13 23.68 -10.20
C GLY A 582 -16.29 23.36 -11.43
N ALA A 583 -15.38 22.38 -11.36
CA ALA A 583 -14.61 21.87 -12.50
C ALA A 583 -14.36 20.37 -12.34
N ASP A 584 -14.35 19.64 -13.45
CA ASP A 584 -14.04 18.21 -13.43
C ASP A 584 -12.51 18.00 -13.32
N MET A 585 -12.13 17.00 -12.54
CA MET A 585 -10.74 16.61 -12.29
C MET A 585 -10.26 15.70 -13.42
N LYS A 586 -9.10 16.00 -14.00
CA LYS A 586 -8.45 15.21 -15.07
C LYS A 586 -7.30 14.34 -14.57
N THR A 587 -6.48 14.88 -13.67
CA THR A 587 -5.30 14.21 -13.14
C THR A 587 -5.25 14.31 -11.62
N ILE A 588 -4.45 13.45 -11.00
CA ILE A 588 -4.16 13.48 -9.57
C ILE A 588 -2.68 13.22 -9.36
N THR A 589 -2.03 14.00 -8.51
CA THR A 589 -0.66 13.74 -8.07
C THR A 589 -0.52 13.91 -6.57
N ALA A 590 0.37 13.13 -6.00
CA ALA A 590 0.59 13.03 -4.57
C ALA A 590 2.06 12.72 -4.24
N ALA A 591 2.49 13.19 -3.09
CA ALA A 591 3.77 12.84 -2.48
C ALA A 591 3.64 12.79 -0.94
N PRO A 592 4.50 12.02 -0.26
CA PRO A 592 4.59 12.01 1.20
C PRO A 592 4.72 13.42 1.78
N GLY A 593 3.87 13.75 2.75
CA GLY A 593 3.88 15.05 3.43
C GLY A 593 3.38 16.23 2.60
N MET A 594 3.07 16.04 1.31
CA MET A 594 2.65 17.10 0.40
C MET A 594 1.12 17.17 0.26
N PRO A 595 0.56 18.34 -0.12
CA PRO A 595 -0.83 18.45 -0.55
C PRO A 595 -1.10 17.56 -1.76
N LEU A 596 -2.34 17.09 -1.91
CA LEU A 596 -2.80 16.51 -3.18
C LEU A 596 -2.93 17.64 -4.20
N LEU A 597 -2.52 17.41 -5.45
CA LEU A 597 -2.76 18.33 -6.55
C LEU A 597 -3.57 17.64 -7.66
N SER A 598 -4.45 18.39 -8.30
CA SER A 598 -5.26 17.90 -9.41
C SER A 598 -5.33 18.93 -10.52
N GLY A 599 -5.02 18.52 -11.74
CA GLY A 599 -5.33 19.27 -12.95
C GLY A 599 -6.81 19.13 -13.29
N THR A 600 -7.43 20.20 -13.76
CA THR A 600 -8.86 20.28 -14.08
C THR A 600 -9.09 20.49 -15.58
N GLU A 601 -10.33 20.34 -16.05
CA GLU A 601 -10.64 20.61 -17.46
C GLU A 601 -10.46 22.08 -17.88
N GLU A 602 -10.43 23.01 -16.92
CA GLU A 602 -10.28 24.46 -17.16
C GLU A 602 -8.80 24.90 -17.24
N ASP A 603 -7.85 23.97 -17.38
CA ASP A 603 -6.40 24.21 -17.36
C ASP A 603 -5.95 24.95 -16.09
N THR A 604 -6.53 24.53 -14.95
CA THR A 604 -6.15 25.00 -13.63
C THR A 604 -5.73 23.83 -12.74
N ILE A 605 -4.82 24.10 -11.81
CA ILE A 605 -4.38 23.15 -10.80
C ILE A 605 -5.00 23.54 -9.47
N SER A 606 -5.68 22.59 -8.84
CA SER A 606 -6.22 22.72 -7.49
C SER A 606 -5.40 21.89 -6.49
N SER A 607 -5.30 22.36 -5.25
CA SER A 607 -4.61 21.70 -4.15
C SER A 607 -5.52 21.40 -2.97
N SER A 608 -5.22 20.32 -2.23
CA SER A 608 -5.89 19.99 -0.96
C SER A 608 -4.91 19.41 0.07
N SER A 609 -4.88 19.99 1.27
CA SER A 609 -4.07 19.51 2.40
C SER A 609 -4.89 18.74 3.45
N ASP A 610 -6.21 18.94 3.48
CA ASP A 610 -7.12 18.38 4.49
C ASP A 610 -8.07 17.30 3.93
N ARG A 611 -7.89 16.94 2.63
CA ARG A 611 -8.67 15.93 1.90
C ARG A 611 -10.15 16.28 1.72
N LEU A 612 -10.60 17.46 2.13
CA LEU A 612 -12.02 17.84 2.09
C LEU A 612 -12.25 19.15 1.35
N MET A 613 -11.26 20.04 1.38
CA MET A 613 -11.34 21.35 0.74
C MET A 613 -10.28 21.45 -0.35
N TRP A 614 -10.74 21.52 -1.59
CA TRP A 614 -9.92 21.80 -2.76
C TRP A 614 -9.93 23.31 -3.04
N ARG A 615 -8.76 23.87 -3.32
CA ARG A 615 -8.59 25.29 -3.66
C ARG A 615 -7.73 25.42 -4.89
N ARG A 616 -8.08 26.34 -5.79
CA ARG A 616 -7.23 26.68 -6.93
C ARG A 616 -5.86 27.15 -6.41
N ALA A 617 -4.80 26.53 -6.92
CA ALA A 617 -3.41 26.85 -6.62
C ALA A 617 -2.81 27.74 -7.72
N VAL A 618 -2.78 27.24 -8.97
CA VAL A 618 -2.15 27.93 -10.11
C VAL A 618 -2.89 27.64 -11.42
N GLU A 619 -2.57 28.39 -12.48
CA GLU A 619 -2.95 28.07 -13.86
C GLU A 619 -1.91 27.13 -14.48
N GLY A 620 -2.38 26.09 -15.17
CA GLY A 620 -1.53 25.06 -15.75
C GLY A 620 -2.20 23.69 -15.81
N THR A 621 -1.49 22.73 -16.38
CA THR A 621 -1.95 21.36 -16.60
C THR A 621 -0.91 20.35 -16.15
N ASN A 622 -1.32 19.08 -16.06
CA ASN A 622 -0.47 17.93 -15.77
C ASN A 622 0.46 18.13 -14.56
N PRO A 623 -0.06 18.46 -13.36
CA PRO A 623 0.78 18.54 -12.18
C PRO A 623 1.37 17.16 -11.83
N VAL A 624 2.67 17.10 -11.58
CA VAL A 624 3.38 15.91 -11.10
C VAL A 624 4.27 16.25 -9.90
N TYR A 625 4.40 15.30 -8.97
CA TYR A 625 5.48 15.30 -7.99
C TYR A 625 6.58 14.35 -8.48
N PRO A 626 7.85 14.53 -8.04
CA PRO A 626 8.93 13.64 -8.40
C PRO A 626 8.65 12.16 -8.10
N GLY A 627 9.10 11.30 -9.02
CA GLY A 627 8.85 9.85 -9.06
C GLY A 627 8.05 9.40 -10.28
#